data_AF-Q64VU7-F1
#
_entry.id   AF-Q64VU7-F1
#
_cell.length_a   1.000
_cell.length_b   1.000
_cell.length_c   1.000
_cell.angle_alpha   90.00
_cell.angle_beta   90.00
_cell.angle_gamma   90.00
#
_symmetry.space_group_name_H-M   'P 1'
#
loop_
_entity.id
_entity.type
_entity.pdbx_description
1 polymer ?
#
loop_
_entity_poly.entity_id
_entity_poly.type
_entity_poly.pdbx_seq_one_letter_code
_entity_poly.pdbx_strand_id
1 'polypeptide(L)'
;MANLFPTIVPGKILRDNTHKIRIALSHNCETRYIVTDLTVNSIQEFKNGYIIKRADTSYLNSKLRNEKLRSDTIRIRLSFVRAIMRFALQC
;
A
#
# COMPACT_ATOMS: atom_id res chain seq x y z
N MET A 1 -1.55 -14.12 10.01
CA MET A 1 -1.98 -13.99 8.60
C MET A 1 -1.73 -12.55 8.15
N ALA A 2 -1.03 -12.32 7.05
CA ALA A 2 -0.76 -10.97 6.55
C ALA A 2 -1.95 -10.50 5.69
N ASN A 3 -2.48 -9.31 5.99
CA ASN A 3 -3.54 -8.69 5.21
C ASN A 3 -3.00 -7.48 4.46
N LEU A 4 -3.30 -7.38 3.17
CA LEU A 4 -2.92 -6.24 2.35
C LEU A 4 -4.15 -5.59 1.73
N PHE A 5 -4.29 -4.29 1.96
CA PHE A 5 -5.38 -3.49 1.41
C PHE A 5 -4.87 -2.13 0.95
N PRO A 6 -5.19 -1.70 -0.28
CA PRO A 6 -4.94 -0.33 -0.71
C PRO A 6 -5.80 0.64 0.10
N THR A 7 -5.21 1.74 0.54
CA THR A 7 -5.85 2.74 1.41
C THR A 7 -5.26 4.13 1.17
N ILE A 8 -6.04 5.15 1.50
CA ILE A 8 -5.59 6.53 1.56
C ILE A 8 -5.44 6.89 3.04
N VAL A 9 -4.31 7.51 3.39
CA VAL A 9 -4.08 8.03 4.74
C VAL A 9 -4.52 9.49 4.75
N PRO A 10 -5.64 9.85 5.43
CA PRO A 10 -6.25 11.17 5.32
C PRO A 10 -5.33 12.30 5.79
N GLY A 11 -4.52 12.08 6.83
CA GLY A 11 -3.56 13.06 7.34
C GLY A 11 -2.27 13.23 6.52
N LYS A 12 -2.14 12.58 5.36
CA LYS A 12 -0.93 12.59 4.52
C LYS A 12 -1.27 13.03 3.09
N ILE A 13 -1.66 14.29 2.98
CA ILE A 13 -1.95 15.00 1.72
C ILE A 13 -0.64 15.60 1.18
N LEU A 14 -0.48 15.63 -0.16
CA LEU A 14 0.62 16.33 -0.81
C LEU A 14 0.37 17.84 -0.79
N ARG A 15 1.43 18.62 -1.06
CA ARG A 15 1.33 20.10 -1.17
C ARG A 15 0.35 20.54 -2.26
N ASP A 16 0.18 19.71 -3.28
CA ASP A 16 -0.70 19.96 -4.42
C ASP A 16 -2.17 19.55 -4.14
N ASN A 17 -2.56 19.36 -2.87
CA ASN A 17 -3.88 18.85 -2.44
C ASN A 17 -4.25 17.46 -2.98
N THR A 18 -3.27 16.70 -3.50
CA THR A 18 -3.49 15.33 -3.97
C THR A 18 -3.20 14.30 -2.87
N HIS A 19 -3.83 13.14 -2.97
CA HIS A 19 -3.64 12.00 -2.08
C HIS A 19 -2.86 10.90 -2.79
N LYS A 20 -1.80 10.40 -2.13
CA LYS A 20 -1.14 9.16 -2.57
C LYS A 20 -1.89 7.95 -2.07
N ILE A 21 -2.16 7.00 -2.96
CA ILE A 21 -2.61 5.67 -2.59
C ILE A 21 -1.43 4.96 -1.92
N ARG A 22 -1.72 4.21 -0.85
CA ARG A 22 -0.74 3.39 -0.14
C ARG A 22 -1.30 2.00 0.02
N ILE A 23 -0.44 0.99 0.05
CA ILE A 23 -0.85 -0.37 0.42
C ILE A 23 -0.58 -0.52 1.91
N ALA A 24 -1.63 -0.70 2.70
CA ALA A 24 -1.51 -1.09 4.10
C ALA A 24 -1.23 -2.58 4.18
N LEU A 25 -0.13 -2.93 4.84
CA LEU A 25 0.25 -4.29 5.19
C LEU A 25 0.05 -4.43 6.70
N SER A 26 -0.97 -5.19 7.09
CA SER A 26 -1.24 -5.54 8.47
C SER A 26 -0.74 -6.95 8.76
N HIS A 27 0.18 -7.08 9.71
CA HIS A 27 0.75 -8.36 10.13
C HIS A 27 1.17 -8.30 11.60
N ASN A 28 0.85 -9.34 12.38
CA ASN A 28 1.19 -9.45 13.80
C ASN A 28 0.91 -8.17 14.60
N CYS A 29 -0.29 -7.60 14.43
CA CYS A 29 -0.73 -6.36 15.10
C CYS A 29 0.04 -5.09 14.70
N GLU A 30 0.93 -5.15 13.72
CA GLU A 30 1.58 -3.97 13.13
C GLU A 30 0.98 -3.65 11.76
N THR A 31 0.67 -2.38 11.51
CA THR A 31 0.29 -1.89 10.17
C THR A 31 1.40 -1.02 9.60
N ARG A 32 1.89 -1.38 8.42
CA ARG A 32 2.90 -0.59 7.68
C ARG A 32 2.33 -0.15 6.35
N TYR A 33 2.69 1.06 5.93
CA TYR A 33 2.23 1.61 4.65
C TYR A 33 3.35 1.54 3.61
N ILE A 34 3.02 0.97 2.45
CA ILE A 34 3.86 0.98 1.26
C ILE A 34 3.37 2.10 0.36
N VAL A 35 4.25 3.04 0.03
CA VAL A 35 3.93 4.15 -0.86
C VAL A 35 3.89 3.62 -2.29
N THR A 36 2.86 4.01 -3.05
CA THR A 36 2.80 3.77 -4.50
C THR A 36 2.93 5.08 -5.27
N ASP A 37 3.12 4.97 -6.58
CA ASP A 37 3.23 6.12 -7.48
C ASP A 37 1.85 6.66 -7.90
N LEU A 38 0.78 6.00 -7.47
CA LEU A 38 -0.59 6.36 -7.81
C LEU A 38 -1.09 7.50 -6.92
N THR A 39 -1.54 8.57 -7.58
CA THR A 39 -2.14 9.75 -6.95
C THR A 39 -3.60 9.94 -7.37
N VAL A 40 -4.38 10.46 -6.43
CA VAL A 40 -5.81 10.70 -6.54
C VAL A 40 -6.09 12.12 -6.09
N ASN A 41 -6.99 12.84 -6.77
CA ASN A 41 -7.25 14.24 -6.46
C ASN A 41 -8.21 14.39 -5.28
N SER A 42 -9.20 13.52 -5.19
CA SER A 42 -10.22 13.55 -4.14
C SER A 42 -10.39 12.19 -3.49
N ILE A 43 -10.65 12.16 -2.19
CA ILE A 43 -10.98 10.93 -1.45
C ILE A 43 -12.20 10.22 -2.07
N GLN A 44 -13.10 10.97 -2.71
CA GLN A 44 -14.31 10.42 -3.35
C GLN A 44 -14.02 9.58 -4.60
N GLU A 45 -12.85 9.74 -5.21
CA GLU A 45 -12.38 8.95 -6.35
C GLU A 45 -11.84 7.59 -5.92
N PHE A 46 -11.74 7.31 -4.61
CA PHE A 46 -11.24 6.05 -4.07
C PHE A 46 -12.24 5.42 -3.12
N LYS A 47 -12.74 4.22 -3.47
CA LYS A 47 -13.73 3.50 -2.67
C LYS A 47 -13.40 2.02 -2.63
N ASN A 48 -13.40 1.44 -1.42
CA ASN A 48 -13.18 0.00 -1.18
C ASN A 48 -11.94 -0.59 -1.85
N GLY A 49 -10.87 0.19 -1.96
CA GLY A 49 -9.63 -0.27 -2.57
C GLY A 49 -9.56 -0.13 -4.10
N TYR A 50 -10.58 0.46 -4.72
CA TYR A 50 -10.65 0.73 -6.15
C TYR A 50 -10.72 2.22 -6.42
N ILE A 51 -10.14 2.62 -7.55
CA ILE A 51 -10.29 3.96 -8.10
C ILE A 51 -11.59 3.95 -8.93
N ILE A 52 -12.46 4.92 -8.66
CA ILE A 52 -13.77 5.13 -9.30
C ILE A 52 -13.85 6.53 -9.92
N LYS A 53 -14.76 6.72 -10.88
CA LYS A 53 -15.08 8.03 -11.49
C LYS A 53 -13.95 8.69 -12.31
N ARG A 54 -13.00 7.92 -12.84
CA ARG A 54 -11.98 8.36 -13.82
C ARG A 54 -12.17 7.64 -15.16
N ALA A 55 -11.84 8.31 -16.26
CA ALA A 55 -11.85 7.67 -17.59
C ALA A 55 -10.89 6.46 -17.66
N ASP A 56 -9.73 6.56 -17.00
CA ASP A 56 -8.66 5.53 -17.05
C ASP A 56 -8.75 4.49 -15.91
N THR A 57 -9.92 4.33 -15.30
CA THR A 57 -10.11 3.48 -14.10
C THR A 57 -9.64 2.03 -14.28
N SER A 58 -9.89 1.43 -15.44
CA SER A 58 -9.50 0.04 -15.73
C SER A 58 -7.99 -0.17 -15.70
N TYR A 59 -7.24 0.75 -16.32
CA TYR A 59 -5.78 0.70 -16.35
C TYR A 59 -5.19 0.94 -14.96
N LEU A 60 -5.68 1.94 -14.23
CA LEU A 60 -5.17 2.28 -12.90
C LEU A 60 -5.43 1.17 -11.88
N ASN A 61 -6.61 0.54 -11.91
CA ASN A 61 -6.92 -0.59 -11.02
C ASN A 61 -6.08 -1.82 -11.35
N SER A 62 -5.80 -2.07 -12.64
CA SER A 62 -4.87 -3.13 -13.07
C SER A 62 -3.44 -2.88 -12.58
N LYS A 63 -2.96 -1.64 -12.70
CA LYS A 63 -1.64 -1.24 -12.18
C LYS A 63 -1.56 -1.38 -10.66
N LEU A 64 -2.57 -0.92 -9.93
CA LEU A 64 -2.66 -1.05 -8.47
C LEU A 64 -2.64 -2.52 -8.02
N ARG A 65 -3.32 -3.41 -8.75
CA ARG A 65 -3.29 -4.86 -8.48
C ARG A 65 -1.90 -5.45 -8.67
N ASN A 66 -1.19 -5.04 -9.73
CA ASN A 66 0.18 -5.49 -9.98
C ASN A 66 1.16 -4.96 -8.92
N GLU A 67 1.01 -3.71 -8.48
CA GLU A 67 1.82 -3.14 -7.39
C GLU A 67 1.57 -3.84 -6.05
N LYS A 68 0.33 -4.23 -5.79
CA LYS A 68 -0.03 -5.04 -4.62
C LYS A 68 0.68 -6.40 -4.66
N LEU A 69 0.56 -7.14 -5.76
CA LEU A 69 1.21 -8.44 -5.96
C LEU A 69 2.73 -8.35 -5.82
N ARG A 70 3.36 -7.33 -6.42
CA ARG A 70 4.82 -7.12 -6.32
C ARG A 70 5.26 -6.81 -4.89
N SER A 71 4.45 -6.04 -4.15
CA SER A 71 4.70 -5.72 -2.75
C SER A 71 4.61 -6.95 -1.84
N ASP A 72 3.64 -7.83 -2.10
CA ASP A 72 3.47 -9.11 -1.39
C ASP A 72 4.72 -9.97 -1.51
N THR A 73 5.25 -10.13 -2.74
CA THR A 73 6.40 -11.00 -2.98
C THR A 73 7.72 -10.45 -2.41
N ILE A 74 7.98 -9.14 -2.57
CA ILE A 74 9.27 -8.54 -2.23
C ILE A 74 9.42 -8.30 -0.72
N ARG A 75 8.34 -7.91 -0.03
CA ARG A 75 8.43 -7.45 1.36
C ARG A 75 8.16 -8.53 2.39
N ILE A 76 7.32 -9.53 2.11
CA ILE A 76 7.15 -10.71 3.00
C ILE A 76 8.50 -11.39 3.24
N ARG A 77 9.33 -11.49 2.18
CA ARG A 77 10.69 -12.02 2.24
C ARG A 77 11.64 -11.14 3.07
N LEU A 78 11.53 -9.81 3.00
CA LEU A 78 12.35 -8.87 3.78
C LEU A 78 11.92 -8.78 5.26
N SER A 79 10.64 -8.99 5.58
CA SER A 79 10.19 -9.15 6.97
C SER A 79 10.68 -10.46 7.59
N PHE A 80 10.81 -11.54 6.81
CA PHE A 80 11.46 -12.78 7.26
C PHE A 80 12.95 -12.54 7.55
N VAL A 81 13.67 -11.87 6.63
CA VAL A 81 15.09 -11.51 6.82
C VAL A 81 15.30 -10.56 8.01
N ARG A 82 14.42 -9.58 8.23
CA ARG A 82 14.52 -8.69 9.40
C ARG A 82 14.12 -9.35 10.72
N ALA A 83 13.17 -10.28 10.71
CA ALA A 83 12.81 -11.06 11.89
C ALA A 83 13.97 -12.01 12.29
N ILE A 84 14.59 -12.69 11.31
CA ILE A 84 15.80 -13.50 11.53
C ILE A 84 16.96 -12.62 12.02
N MET A 85 17.23 -11.49 11.37
CA MET A 85 18.32 -10.59 11.78
C MET A 85 18.13 -10.00 13.18
N ARG A 86 16.88 -9.77 13.63
CA ARG A 86 16.61 -9.34 15.02
C ARG A 86 16.84 -10.46 16.04
N PHE A 87 16.59 -11.72 15.65
CA PHE A 87 16.84 -12.88 16.49
C PHE A 87 18.34 -13.22 16.56
N ALA A 88 19.09 -13.01 15.47
CA ALA A 88 20.53 -13.25 15.41
C ALA A 88 21.39 -12.17 16.12
N LEU A 89 20.82 -11.00 16.44
CA LEU A 89 21.47 -9.90 17.16
C LEU A 89 21.14 -9.88 18.67
N GLN A 90 20.45 -10.90 19.18
CA GLN A 90 20.10 -11.07 20.60
C GLN A 90 20.82 -12.26 21.26
N CYS A 91 21.80 -12.85 20.58
CA CYS A 91 22.78 -13.77 21.16
C CYS A 91 24.11 -13.06 21.39
#